data_AF-A0A4E0R8I1-F1
#
_entry.id   AF-A0A4E0R8I1-F1
#
_cell.length_a   1.000
_cell.length_b   1.000
_cell.length_c   1.000
_cell.angle_alpha   90.00
_cell.angle_beta   90.00
_cell.angle_gamma   90.00
#
_symmetry.space_group_name_H-M   'P 1'
#
loop_
_entity.id
_entity.type
_entity.pdbx_description
1 polymer ?
#
loop_
_entity_poly.entity_id
_entity_poly.type
_entity_poly.pdbx_seq_one_letter_code
_entity_poly.pdbx_strand_id
1 'polypeptide(L)'
;MSPWFSNKVMHVAIAICQNCDVSSEPMDSFKFLEWKEKARSAFFKVYPSRDFSENHTPVYLNSESTATKEWIISALRSNTGQDRICAMAYLINTHPTYCLRYLDSLISIINPAKQRDCFQSIDALYQLWDKSLLPKNRCLIPISRRPFDIVLSQEPDEAEKTLSLWFFEDELKSRYLRFIKALERLLMTDTIESFKRKSIGVLSNLLCRSSENQSMVLAAVVNKLGDRSKVLASCVIHKLRLIAGKNPLLLDAVVEEVRSFLFRPNLLERAKYYAVSMLSCLQLRSVKQKGTTQCHTGNTAVKLVKLYTAFFHTTVKFEEVPERLVKALLTGLSRAAPFVPGKMCIMYWFASCYFLNYSK
;
A
#
# COMPACT_ATOMS: atom_id res chain seq x y z
N MET A 1 5.50 5.84 19.87
CA MET A 1 4.25 6.11 19.14
C MET A 1 4.11 7.61 19.05
N SER A 2 3.78 8.18 17.90
CA SER A 2 3.55 9.63 17.81
C SER A 2 2.45 10.03 18.79
N PRO A 3 2.64 11.08 19.62
CA PRO A 3 1.72 11.44 20.69
C PRO A 3 0.26 11.64 20.24
N TRP A 4 0.05 12.04 18.98
CA TRP A 4 -1.28 12.28 18.43
C TRP A 4 -2.13 11.00 18.21
N PHE A 5 -1.52 9.80 18.15
CA PHE A 5 -2.28 8.54 18.08
C PHE A 5 -2.86 8.11 19.43
N SER A 6 -2.27 8.57 20.54
CA SER A 6 -2.59 8.10 21.90
C SER A 6 -3.75 8.87 22.55
N ASN A 7 -4.41 9.77 21.81
CA ASN A 7 -5.48 10.57 22.36
C ASN A 7 -6.72 9.68 22.58
N LYS A 8 -7.26 9.63 23.81
CA LYS A 8 -8.42 8.79 24.19
C LYS A 8 -9.62 8.98 23.24
N VAL A 9 -9.74 10.17 22.65
CA VAL A 9 -10.74 10.55 21.63
C VAL A 9 -10.67 9.68 20.37
N MET A 10 -9.47 9.26 19.95
CA MET A 10 -9.30 8.33 18.82
C MET A 10 -9.76 6.92 19.19
N HIS A 11 -9.66 6.52 20.45
CA HIS A 11 -10.03 5.18 20.93
C HIS A 11 -11.55 4.93 20.97
N VAL A 12 -12.36 5.94 21.20
CA VAL A 12 -13.83 5.79 21.17
C VAL A 12 -14.33 5.47 19.76
N ALA A 13 -13.70 6.04 18.72
CA ALA A 13 -13.99 5.70 17.32
C ALA A 13 -13.38 4.36 16.86
N ILE A 14 -12.39 3.83 17.60
CA ILE A 14 -11.68 2.58 17.25
C ILE A 14 -12.58 1.35 17.44
N ALA A 15 -13.53 1.35 18.38
CA ALA A 15 -14.40 0.19 18.62
C ALA A 15 -15.38 -0.09 17.46
N ILE A 16 -15.73 0.92 16.66
CA ILE A 16 -16.74 0.81 15.60
C ILE A 16 -16.11 0.45 14.23
N CYS A 17 -14.82 0.73 14.02
CA CYS A 17 -14.14 0.61 12.72
C CYS A 17 -13.19 -0.60 12.56
N GLN A 18 -13.21 -1.59 13.46
CA GLN A 18 -12.35 -2.79 13.35
C GLN A 18 -12.76 -3.75 12.22
N ASN A 19 -13.96 -3.59 11.67
CA ASN A 19 -14.35 -4.23 10.42
C ASN A 19 -14.28 -3.18 9.31
N CYS A 20 -13.34 -3.32 8.38
CA CYS A 20 -13.30 -2.51 7.15
C CYS A 20 -14.56 -2.68 6.26
N ASP A 21 -15.48 -3.58 6.65
CA ASP A 21 -16.78 -3.87 6.06
C ASP A 21 -17.96 -3.65 7.04
N VAL A 22 -17.92 -2.62 7.91
CA VAL A 22 -19.19 -2.13 8.46
C VAL A 22 -19.87 -1.30 7.38
N SER A 23 -20.93 -1.86 6.83
CA SER A 23 -21.98 -1.19 6.08
C SER A 23 -22.63 -0.08 6.93
N SER A 24 -21.92 1.03 7.15
CA SER A 24 -22.58 2.29 7.46
C SER A 24 -23.15 2.83 6.16
N GLU A 25 -24.44 3.17 6.16
CA GLU A 25 -25.08 3.81 5.02
C GLU A 25 -24.22 5.01 4.58
N PRO A 26 -23.95 5.16 3.27
CA PRO A 26 -23.17 6.29 2.80
C PRO A 26 -23.88 7.58 3.21
N MET A 27 -23.20 8.38 4.03
CA MET A 27 -23.74 9.67 4.49
C MET A 27 -24.15 10.50 3.28
N ASP A 28 -25.32 11.13 3.37
CA ASP A 28 -25.83 12.04 2.34
C ASP A 28 -24.73 13.03 1.92
N SER A 29 -24.49 13.13 0.61
CA SER A 29 -23.40 13.91 0.00
C SER A 29 -23.38 15.36 0.49
N PHE A 30 -24.55 15.95 0.71
CA PHE A 30 -24.68 17.32 1.20
C PHE A 30 -24.23 17.45 2.66
N LYS A 31 -24.69 16.54 3.54
CA LYS A 31 -24.24 16.49 4.94
C LYS A 31 -22.74 16.22 5.05
N PHE A 32 -22.19 15.39 4.18
CA PHE A 32 -20.75 15.13 4.12
C PHE A 32 -19.94 16.39 3.86
N LEU A 33 -20.35 17.19 2.87
CA LEU A 33 -19.62 18.40 2.52
C LEU A 33 -19.68 19.43 3.66
N GLU A 34 -20.84 19.56 4.30
CA GLU A 34 -21.01 20.45 5.46
C GLU A 34 -20.10 20.05 6.63
N TRP A 35 -20.09 18.78 7.01
CA TRP A 35 -19.24 18.28 8.09
C TRP A 35 -17.75 18.40 7.77
N LYS A 36 -17.38 18.18 6.50
CA LYS A 36 -16.00 18.37 6.05
C LYS A 36 -15.56 19.83 6.18
N GLU A 37 -16.41 20.78 5.82
CA GLU A 37 -16.07 22.20 5.91
C GLU A 37 -16.02 22.68 7.37
N LYS A 38 -16.93 22.19 8.23
CA LYS A 38 -16.87 22.43 9.68
C LYS A 38 -15.56 21.91 10.28
N ALA A 39 -15.17 20.68 9.94
CA ALA A 39 -13.94 20.07 10.45
C ALA A 39 -12.68 20.79 9.91
N ARG A 40 -12.72 21.25 8.66
CA ARG A 40 -11.68 22.10 8.06
C ARG A 40 -11.53 23.42 8.82
N SER A 41 -12.64 24.10 9.10
CA SER A 41 -12.64 25.37 9.83
C SER A 41 -12.10 25.21 11.25
N ALA A 42 -12.58 24.18 11.97
CA ALA A 42 -12.06 23.78 13.28
C ALA A 42 -10.54 23.52 13.24
N PHE A 43 -10.06 22.78 12.23
CA PHE A 43 -8.65 22.48 12.08
C PHE A 43 -7.79 23.73 11.89
N PHE A 44 -8.17 24.66 11.02
CA PHE A 44 -7.38 25.87 10.81
C PHE A 44 -7.48 26.88 11.96
N LYS A 45 -8.56 26.84 12.75
CA LYS A 45 -8.69 27.60 13.98
C LYS A 45 -7.75 27.08 15.07
N VAL A 46 -7.66 25.75 15.25
CA VAL A 46 -6.78 25.12 16.26
C VAL A 46 -5.32 25.08 15.81
N TYR A 47 -5.08 24.82 14.52
CA TYR A 47 -3.77 24.62 13.92
C TYR A 47 -3.56 25.58 12.74
N PRO A 48 -3.33 26.88 12.99
CA PRO A 48 -3.17 27.85 11.92
C PRO A 48 -1.89 27.59 11.11
N SER A 49 -2.05 27.39 9.81
CA SER A 49 -0.96 27.28 8.84
C SER A 49 -0.34 28.67 8.58
N ARG A 50 0.41 29.22 9.53
CA ARG A 50 1.18 30.44 9.30
C ARG A 50 2.52 30.11 8.63
N ASP A 51 2.86 30.89 7.61
CA ASP A 51 4.14 30.79 6.92
C ASP A 51 5.28 31.28 7.79
N PHE A 52 6.49 30.80 7.49
CA PHE A 52 7.70 31.49 7.90
C PHE A 52 7.81 32.78 7.08
N SER A 53 7.49 33.91 7.70
CA SER A 53 7.88 35.22 7.17
C SER A 53 9.02 35.78 8.01
N GLU A 54 9.77 36.75 7.47
CA GLU A 54 10.90 37.40 8.17
C GLU A 54 10.52 37.96 9.55
N ASN A 55 9.23 38.22 9.79
CA ASN A 55 8.73 38.82 11.03
C ASN A 55 7.91 37.86 11.92
N HIS A 56 7.73 36.59 11.54
CA HIS A 56 6.93 35.65 12.31
C HIS A 56 7.54 34.24 12.37
N THR A 57 8.11 33.91 13.52
CA THR A 57 8.44 32.52 13.87
C THR A 57 7.16 31.78 14.25
N PRO A 58 6.83 30.65 13.60
CA PRO A 58 5.65 29.88 13.96
C PRO A 58 5.64 29.45 15.43
N VAL A 59 4.49 29.59 16.08
CA VAL A 59 4.32 29.31 17.53
C VAL A 59 4.76 27.90 17.92
N TYR A 60 4.55 26.91 17.05
CA TYR A 60 4.94 25.52 17.31
C TYR A 60 6.46 25.32 17.43
N LEU A 61 7.29 26.26 16.96
CA LEU A 61 8.74 26.18 17.13
C LEU A 61 9.21 26.75 18.44
N ASN A 62 8.35 27.40 19.24
CA ASN A 62 8.78 27.98 20.50
C ASN A 62 9.31 26.92 21.48
N SER A 63 8.83 25.68 21.37
CA SER A 63 9.30 24.54 22.16
C SER A 63 10.70 24.02 21.80
N GLU A 64 11.23 24.39 20.63
CA GLU A 64 12.53 23.89 20.17
C GLU A 64 13.71 24.69 20.74
N SER A 65 14.91 24.13 20.67
CA SER A 65 16.13 24.87 21.06
C SER A 65 16.42 26.02 20.08
N THR A 66 17.10 27.08 20.52
CA THR A 66 17.46 28.22 19.66
C THR A 66 18.29 27.78 18.45
N ALA A 67 19.30 26.92 18.67
CA ALA A 67 20.13 26.35 17.61
C ALA A 67 19.31 25.53 16.59
N THR A 68 18.34 24.73 17.07
CA THR A 68 17.45 23.95 16.20
C THR A 68 16.58 24.87 15.34
N LYS A 69 16.03 25.94 15.93
CA LYS A 69 15.21 26.92 15.20
C LYS A 69 16.01 27.61 14.09
N GLU A 70 17.19 28.11 14.42
CA GLU A 70 18.08 28.77 13.45
C GLU A 70 18.47 27.83 12.32
N TRP A 71 18.80 26.58 12.64
CA TRP A 71 19.08 25.56 11.63
C TRP A 71 17.87 25.29 10.73
N ILE A 72 16.67 25.11 11.28
CA ILE A 72 15.44 24.88 10.49
C ILE A 72 15.19 26.06 9.55
N ILE A 73 15.30 27.29 10.05
CA ILE A 73 15.08 28.51 9.26
C ILE A 73 16.09 28.58 8.10
N SER A 74 17.37 28.38 8.41
CA SER A 74 18.44 28.38 7.42
C SER A 74 18.24 27.28 6.37
N ALA A 75 17.94 26.05 6.80
CA ALA A 75 17.75 24.90 5.95
C ALA A 75 16.53 25.03 5.02
N LEU A 76 15.42 25.62 5.51
CA LEU A 76 14.23 25.87 4.68
C LEU A 76 14.45 26.99 3.64
N ARG A 77 15.29 27.98 3.95
CA ARG A 77 15.68 29.06 3.03
C ARG A 77 16.77 28.62 2.04
N SER A 78 17.54 27.59 2.40
CA SER A 78 18.61 27.07 1.55
C SER A 78 18.08 26.59 0.20
N ASN A 79 18.87 26.82 -0.85
CA ASN A 79 18.60 26.26 -2.17
C ASN A 79 19.13 24.81 -2.29
N THR A 80 19.75 24.28 -1.23
CA THR A 80 20.23 22.90 -1.15
C THR A 80 19.04 21.97 -0.91
N GLY A 81 18.69 21.15 -1.91
CA GLY A 81 17.55 20.23 -1.83
C GLY A 81 17.59 19.31 -0.61
N GLN A 82 18.80 18.85 -0.23
CA GLN A 82 18.99 17.94 0.90
C GLN A 82 18.65 18.57 2.26
N ASP A 83 19.21 19.74 2.58
CA ASP A 83 18.96 20.39 3.87
C ASP A 83 17.49 20.78 4.00
N ARG A 84 16.89 21.26 2.90
CA ARG A 84 15.46 21.55 2.83
C ARG A 84 14.60 20.30 3.07
N ILE A 85 14.92 19.15 2.47
CA ILE A 85 14.22 17.88 2.70
C ILE A 85 14.35 17.44 4.16
N CYS A 86 15.56 17.52 4.74
CA CYS A 86 15.81 17.16 6.13
C CYS A 86 15.02 18.02 7.11
N ALA A 87 14.99 19.34 6.89
CA ALA A 87 14.22 20.27 7.72
C ALA A 87 12.71 20.00 7.62
N MET A 88 12.19 19.78 6.41
CA MET A 88 10.79 19.39 6.20
C MET A 88 10.44 18.08 6.92
N ALA A 89 11.30 17.06 6.79
CA ALA A 89 11.07 15.77 7.43
C ALA A 89 11.11 15.88 8.95
N TYR A 90 12.02 16.67 9.50
CA TYR A 90 12.10 16.94 10.94
C TYR A 90 10.79 17.58 11.45
N LEU A 91 10.32 18.64 10.78
CA LEU A 91 9.09 19.35 11.17
C LEU A 91 7.84 18.46 11.12
N ILE A 92 7.72 17.60 10.10
CA ILE A 92 6.61 16.65 10.01
C ILE A 92 6.67 15.62 11.14
N ASN A 93 7.87 15.21 11.55
CA ASN A 93 8.07 14.24 12.60
C ASN A 93 7.76 14.81 14.00
N THR A 94 8.13 16.08 14.27
CA THR A 94 7.90 16.73 15.57
C THR A 94 6.49 17.32 15.68
N HIS A 95 6.00 17.96 14.62
CA HIS A 95 4.73 18.69 14.59
C HIS A 95 3.86 18.31 13.38
N PRO A 96 3.36 17.06 13.30
CA PRO A 96 2.66 16.56 12.12
C PRO A 96 1.40 17.37 11.77
N THR A 97 0.65 17.85 12.78
CA THR A 97 -0.60 18.60 12.58
C THR A 97 -0.39 19.94 11.86
N TYR A 98 0.74 20.62 12.07
CA TYR A 98 1.00 21.93 11.45
C TYR A 98 1.67 21.81 10.07
N CYS A 99 2.10 20.61 9.68
CA CYS A 99 3.09 20.43 8.61
C CYS A 99 2.54 19.78 7.33
N LEU A 100 1.22 19.78 7.11
CA LEU A 100 0.59 19.23 5.90
C LEU A 100 1.18 19.82 4.60
N ARG A 101 1.51 21.12 4.59
CA ARG A 101 2.15 21.80 3.44
C ARG A 101 3.55 21.27 3.12
N TYR A 102 4.32 20.88 4.14
CA TYR A 102 5.66 20.33 3.95
C TYR A 102 5.57 18.91 3.41
N LEU A 103 4.56 18.15 3.83
CA LEU A 103 4.26 16.86 3.25
C LEU A 103 3.91 16.98 1.76
N ASP A 104 3.11 17.98 1.38
CA ASP A 104 2.82 18.28 -0.03
C ASP A 104 4.06 18.65 -0.83
N SER A 105 4.96 19.45 -0.22
CA SER A 105 6.23 19.86 -0.83
C SER A 105 7.18 18.68 -1.01
N LEU A 106 7.30 17.78 -0.03
CA LEU A 106 8.12 16.57 -0.18
C LEU A 106 7.58 15.67 -1.30
N ILE A 107 6.26 15.49 -1.38
CA ILE A 107 5.63 14.69 -2.44
C ILE A 107 5.88 15.31 -3.82
N SER A 108 5.88 16.65 -3.94
CA SER A 108 6.13 17.32 -5.22
C SER A 108 7.58 17.21 -5.71
N ILE A 109 8.54 17.07 -4.78
CA ILE A 109 9.96 16.78 -5.09
C ILE A 109 10.14 15.40 -5.75
N ILE A 110 9.19 14.46 -5.57
CA ILE A 110 9.21 13.15 -6.24
C ILE A 110 8.91 13.33 -7.73
N ASN A 111 9.95 13.69 -8.47
CA ASN A 111 9.95 13.90 -9.90
C ASN A 111 11.28 13.36 -10.48
N PRO A 112 11.26 12.63 -11.62
CA PRO A 112 12.48 12.11 -12.23
C PRO A 112 13.50 13.18 -12.66
N ALA A 113 13.11 14.46 -12.79
CA ALA A 113 14.00 15.55 -13.22
C ALA A 113 15.22 15.76 -12.30
N LYS A 114 15.06 15.58 -10.98
CA LYS A 114 16.14 15.71 -9.99
C LYS A 114 16.33 14.41 -9.23
N GLN A 115 17.15 13.50 -9.77
CA GLN A 115 17.28 12.14 -9.23
C GLN A 115 17.69 12.09 -7.76
N ARG A 116 18.69 12.88 -7.35
CA ARG A 116 19.18 12.90 -5.96
C ARG A 116 18.08 13.33 -4.99
N ASP A 117 17.44 14.46 -5.25
CA ASP A 117 16.37 15.00 -4.40
C ASP A 117 15.16 14.06 -4.36
N CYS A 118 14.82 13.45 -5.50
CA CYS A 118 13.73 12.47 -5.59
C CYS A 118 14.01 11.25 -4.70
N PHE A 119 15.22 10.68 -4.75
CA PHE A 119 15.59 9.54 -3.90
C PHE A 119 15.58 9.89 -2.41
N GLN A 120 16.15 11.04 -2.05
CA GLN A 120 16.16 11.51 -0.67
C GLN A 120 14.74 11.78 -0.15
N SER A 121 13.88 12.39 -0.97
CA SER A 121 12.48 12.63 -0.62
C SER A 121 11.70 11.33 -0.44
N ILE A 122 11.89 10.34 -1.32
CA ILE A 122 11.27 9.01 -1.18
C ILE A 122 11.69 8.35 0.13
N ASP A 123 12.98 8.40 0.49
CA ASP A 123 13.48 7.82 1.74
C ASP A 123 12.94 8.54 2.98
N ALA A 124 12.95 9.88 2.97
CA ALA A 124 12.41 10.68 4.05
C ALA A 124 10.91 10.38 4.24
N LEU A 125 10.12 10.40 3.16
CA LEU A 125 8.70 10.11 3.21
C LEU A 125 8.42 8.68 3.68
N TYR A 126 9.13 7.68 3.17
CA TYR A 126 8.97 6.30 3.63
C TYR A 126 9.20 6.17 5.15
N GLN A 127 10.25 6.80 5.67
CA GLN A 127 10.53 6.78 7.11
C GLN A 127 9.43 7.49 7.91
N LEU A 128 8.93 8.63 7.44
CA LEU A 128 7.83 9.36 8.09
C LEU A 128 6.55 8.52 8.13
N TRP A 129 6.20 7.86 7.03
CA TRP A 129 5.04 6.98 6.96
C TRP A 129 5.17 5.76 7.88
N ASP A 130 6.30 5.04 7.84
CA ASP A 130 6.51 3.83 8.65
C ASP A 130 6.63 4.13 10.16
N LYS A 131 7.27 5.25 10.55
CA LYS A 131 7.55 5.55 11.96
C LYS A 131 6.48 6.38 12.65
N SER A 132 5.91 7.37 11.95
CA SER A 132 5.30 8.53 12.62
C SER A 132 3.89 8.88 12.13
N LEU A 133 3.57 8.63 10.86
CA LEU A 133 2.31 9.08 10.25
C LEU A 133 1.26 7.98 10.08
N LEU A 134 1.65 6.71 9.91
CA LEU A 134 0.69 5.60 9.78
C LEU A 134 0.42 4.92 11.12
N PRO A 135 -0.86 4.62 11.45
CA PRO A 135 -1.18 3.77 12.57
C PRO A 135 -0.69 2.34 12.30
N LYS A 136 -0.09 1.69 13.31
CA LYS A 136 0.42 0.31 13.18
C LYS A 136 -0.69 -0.76 13.18
N ASN A 137 -1.81 -0.47 13.83
CA ASN A 137 -2.84 -1.47 14.14
C ASN A 137 -4.17 -1.20 13.41
N ARG A 138 -4.24 -0.17 12.57
CA ARG A 138 -5.47 0.20 11.84
C ARG A 138 -5.16 0.99 10.57
N CYS A 139 -6.11 1.05 9.66
CA CYS A 139 -6.08 1.97 8.52
C CYS A 139 -6.46 3.40 8.93
N LEU A 140 -6.16 4.36 8.05
CA LEU A 140 -6.64 5.73 8.18
C LEU A 140 -8.14 5.79 7.87
N ILE A 141 -8.91 6.45 8.71
CA ILE A 141 -10.37 6.50 8.61
C ILE A 141 -10.77 7.84 7.95
N PRO A 142 -11.39 7.80 6.76
CA PRO A 142 -11.85 9.02 6.09
C PRO A 142 -12.97 9.67 6.89
N ILE A 143 -13.15 10.98 6.70
CA ILE A 143 -14.15 11.74 7.45
C ILE A 143 -15.59 11.25 7.18
N SER A 144 -15.85 10.70 5.99
CA SER A 144 -17.15 10.11 5.62
C SER A 144 -17.55 8.87 6.43
N ARG A 145 -16.59 8.19 7.06
CA ARG A 145 -16.84 6.98 7.87
C ARG A 145 -16.79 7.27 9.37
N ARG A 146 -16.78 8.54 9.78
CA ARG A 146 -16.72 8.92 11.19
C ARG A 146 -18.11 8.99 11.81
N PRO A 147 -18.26 8.58 13.09
CA PRO A 147 -19.53 8.68 13.81
C PRO A 147 -19.73 10.11 14.33
N PHE A 148 -20.38 10.97 13.55
CA PHE A 148 -20.61 12.37 13.93
C PHE A 148 -21.52 12.55 15.14
N ASP A 149 -22.36 11.56 15.46
CA ASP A 149 -23.24 11.58 16.64
C ASP A 149 -22.46 11.77 17.94
N ILE A 150 -21.23 11.22 18.00
CA ILE A 150 -20.35 11.35 19.17
C ILE A 150 -19.91 12.81 19.34
N VAL A 151 -19.59 13.51 18.26
CA VAL A 151 -19.16 14.92 18.30
C VAL A 151 -20.31 15.81 18.76
N LEU A 152 -21.54 15.50 18.35
CA LEU A 152 -22.74 16.26 18.76
C LEU A 152 -23.04 16.13 20.26
N SER A 153 -22.56 15.07 20.91
CA SER A 153 -22.74 14.82 22.35
C SER A 153 -21.64 15.41 23.24
N GLN A 154 -20.60 16.00 22.66
CA GLN A 154 -19.44 16.56 23.36
C GLN A 154 -19.61 18.05 23.63
N GLU A 155 -18.88 18.56 24.64
CA GLU A 155 -18.68 20.00 24.85
C GLU A 155 -18.07 20.63 23.59
N PRO A 156 -18.42 21.89 23.24
CA PRO A 156 -18.05 22.51 21.97
C PRO A 156 -16.53 22.55 21.74
N ASP A 157 -15.74 22.80 22.78
CA ASP A 157 -14.27 22.83 22.71
C ASP A 157 -13.66 21.44 22.46
N GLU A 158 -14.25 20.39 23.03
CA GLU A 158 -13.81 19.00 22.81
C GLU A 158 -14.25 18.50 21.43
N ALA A 159 -15.46 18.84 21.01
CA ALA A 159 -15.99 18.58 19.69
C ALA A 159 -15.09 19.21 18.61
N GLU A 160 -14.67 20.46 18.78
CA GLU A 160 -13.79 21.17 17.84
C GLU A 160 -12.41 20.49 17.73
N LYS A 161 -11.81 20.09 18.86
CA LYS A 161 -10.55 19.33 18.87
C LYS A 161 -10.71 17.98 18.19
N THR A 162 -11.80 17.26 18.44
CA THR A 162 -12.09 15.97 17.81
C THR A 162 -12.21 16.10 16.30
N LEU A 163 -13.00 17.07 15.83
CA LEU A 163 -13.17 17.37 14.41
C LEU A 163 -11.86 17.76 13.74
N SER A 164 -11.01 18.56 14.42
CA SER A 164 -9.70 18.94 13.89
C SER A 164 -8.80 17.73 13.63
N LEU A 165 -8.78 16.76 14.54
CA LEU A 165 -7.99 15.53 14.38
C LEU A 165 -8.56 14.61 13.31
N TRP A 166 -9.89 14.53 13.18
CA TRP A 166 -10.53 13.77 12.10
C TRP A 166 -10.23 14.35 10.74
N PHE A 167 -10.28 15.67 10.60
CA PHE A 167 -9.87 16.36 9.37
C PHE A 167 -8.40 16.10 9.04
N PHE A 168 -7.52 16.20 10.04
CA PHE A 168 -6.11 15.89 9.86
C PHE A 168 -5.88 14.46 9.36
N GLU A 169 -6.60 13.48 9.89
CA GLU A 169 -6.48 12.09 9.46
C GLU A 169 -6.98 11.86 8.02
N ASP A 170 -8.08 12.52 7.62
CA ASP A 170 -8.59 12.51 6.25
C ASP A 170 -7.55 13.09 5.26
N GLU A 171 -6.95 14.22 5.62
CA GLU A 171 -5.92 14.89 4.84
C GLU A 171 -4.62 14.08 4.74
N LEU A 172 -4.25 13.34 5.79
CA LEU A 172 -3.15 12.37 5.76
C LEU A 172 -3.45 11.23 4.79
N LYS A 173 -4.67 10.68 4.81
CA LYS A 173 -5.08 9.59 3.90
C LYS A 173 -4.99 10.03 2.44
N SER A 174 -5.45 11.23 2.13
CA SER A 174 -5.33 11.84 0.79
C SER A 174 -3.86 12.00 0.35
N ARG A 175 -2.98 12.49 1.23
CA ARG A 175 -1.54 12.65 0.92
C ARG A 175 -0.80 11.33 0.80
N TYR A 176 -1.16 10.32 1.60
CA TYR A 176 -0.63 8.97 1.44
C TYR A 176 -0.96 8.41 0.06
N LEU A 177 -2.20 8.56 -0.40
CA LEU A 177 -2.58 8.17 -1.76
C LEU A 177 -1.79 8.93 -2.83
N ARG A 178 -1.59 10.25 -2.66
CA ARG A 178 -0.76 11.05 -3.58
C ARG A 178 0.70 10.57 -3.62
N PHE A 179 1.26 10.17 -2.48
CA PHE A 179 2.59 9.58 -2.38
C PHE A 179 2.67 8.24 -3.14
N ILE A 180 1.70 7.34 -2.94
CA ILE A 180 1.62 6.07 -3.68
C ILE A 180 1.53 6.34 -5.20
N LYS A 181 0.66 7.27 -5.63
CA LYS A 181 0.55 7.68 -7.04
C LYS A 181 1.84 8.31 -7.59
N ALA A 182 2.61 9.02 -6.76
CA ALA A 182 3.91 9.55 -7.17
C ALA A 182 4.91 8.42 -7.45
N LEU A 183 4.96 7.40 -6.58
CA LEU A 183 5.77 6.19 -6.81
C LEU A 183 5.29 5.40 -8.03
N GLU A 184 3.98 5.28 -8.24
CA GLU A 184 3.42 4.63 -9.43
C GLU A 184 3.79 5.35 -10.73
N ARG A 185 3.80 6.69 -10.74
CA ARG A 185 4.32 7.46 -11.89
C ARG A 185 5.78 7.12 -12.19
N LEU A 186 6.63 7.02 -11.17
CA LEU A 186 8.02 6.60 -11.34
C LEU A 186 8.15 5.17 -11.87
N LEU A 187 7.22 4.29 -11.52
CA LEU A 187 7.15 2.94 -12.06
C LEU A 187 6.81 2.93 -13.55
N MET A 188 6.02 3.88 -14.04
CA MET A 188 5.64 4.01 -15.45
C MET A 188 6.73 4.65 -16.32
N THR A 189 7.64 5.43 -15.74
CA THR A 189 8.72 6.07 -16.49
C THR A 189 9.74 5.03 -16.99
N ASP A 190 9.96 4.98 -18.30
CA ASP A 190 10.89 4.02 -18.91
C ASP A 190 12.36 4.46 -18.92
N THR A 191 12.65 5.68 -18.44
CA THR A 191 13.98 6.28 -18.62
C THR A 191 15.07 5.67 -17.74
N ILE A 192 14.76 5.22 -16.51
CA ILE A 192 15.79 4.77 -15.56
C ILE A 192 15.30 3.64 -14.62
N GLU A 193 15.93 2.46 -14.69
CA GLU A 193 15.61 1.29 -13.86
C GLU A 193 15.76 1.56 -12.35
N SER A 194 16.68 2.44 -11.94
CA SER A 194 16.92 2.74 -10.53
C SER A 194 15.69 3.35 -9.84
N PHE A 195 14.92 4.21 -10.51
CA PHE A 195 13.65 4.72 -9.99
C PHE A 195 12.63 3.61 -9.81
N LYS A 196 12.51 2.70 -10.78
CA LYS A 196 11.59 1.56 -10.69
C LYS A 196 11.96 0.66 -9.51
N ARG A 197 13.24 0.31 -9.38
CA ARG A 197 13.76 -0.53 -8.29
C ARG A 197 13.53 0.11 -6.92
N LYS A 198 13.82 1.41 -6.78
CA LYS A 198 13.59 2.18 -5.55
C LYS A 198 12.10 2.17 -5.18
N SER A 199 11.23 2.46 -6.15
CA SER A 199 9.78 2.52 -5.95
C SER A 199 9.19 1.16 -5.59
N ILE A 200 9.57 0.07 -6.29
CA ILE A 200 9.18 -1.30 -5.92
C ILE A 200 9.63 -1.63 -4.50
N GLY A 201 10.86 -1.26 -4.12
CA GLY A 201 11.38 -1.49 -2.78
C GLY A 201 10.53 -0.83 -1.70
N VAL A 202 10.20 0.46 -1.87
CA VAL A 202 9.39 1.22 -0.92
C VAL A 202 7.96 0.71 -0.86
N LEU A 203 7.31 0.51 -2.01
CA LEU A 203 5.93 -0.01 -2.07
C LEU A 203 5.81 -1.39 -1.43
N SER A 204 6.77 -2.29 -1.70
CA SER A 204 6.79 -3.63 -1.11
C SER A 204 6.94 -3.59 0.42
N ASN A 205 7.75 -2.67 0.93
CA ASN A 205 7.94 -2.50 2.36
C ASN A 205 6.67 -1.92 3.01
N LEU A 206 6.02 -0.94 2.39
CA LEU A 206 4.76 -0.35 2.86
C LEU A 206 3.64 -1.40 2.92
N LEU A 207 3.50 -2.25 1.89
CA LEU A 207 2.53 -3.36 1.89
C LEU A 207 2.69 -4.31 3.09
N CYS A 208 3.91 -4.51 3.58
CA CYS A 208 4.17 -5.37 4.73
C CYS A 208 3.86 -4.70 6.07
N ARG A 209 3.71 -3.37 6.09
CA ARG A 209 3.60 -2.55 7.31
C ARG A 209 2.22 -1.94 7.48
N SER A 210 1.50 -1.71 6.39
CA SER A 210 0.20 -1.07 6.38
C SER A 210 -0.71 -1.75 5.36
N SER A 211 -1.98 -1.93 5.75
CA SER A 211 -3.06 -2.37 4.87
C SER A 211 -3.67 -1.22 4.06
N GLU A 212 -3.19 0.02 4.23
CA GLU A 212 -3.69 1.20 3.53
C GLU A 212 -3.33 1.15 2.03
N ASN A 213 -4.35 1.29 1.16
CA ASN A 213 -4.22 1.19 -0.31
C ASN A 213 -3.59 -0.12 -0.82
N GLN A 214 -3.73 -1.22 -0.08
CA GLN A 214 -3.07 -2.49 -0.37
C GLN A 214 -3.32 -3.00 -1.80
N SER A 215 -4.58 -3.05 -2.27
CA SER A 215 -4.91 -3.54 -3.62
C SER A 215 -4.27 -2.69 -4.71
N MET A 216 -4.36 -1.35 -4.61
CA MET A 216 -3.73 -0.44 -5.58
C MET A 216 -2.21 -0.64 -5.65
N VAL A 217 -1.54 -0.71 -4.49
CA VAL A 217 -0.09 -0.89 -4.44
C VAL A 217 0.30 -2.26 -4.99
N LEU A 218 -0.45 -3.31 -4.65
CA LEU A 218 -0.19 -4.66 -5.12
C LEU A 218 -0.38 -4.78 -6.63
N ALA A 219 -1.46 -4.21 -7.19
CA ALA A 219 -1.67 -4.12 -8.62
C ALA A 219 -0.51 -3.40 -9.33
N ALA A 220 -0.04 -2.27 -8.78
CA ALA A 220 1.10 -1.53 -9.34
C ALA A 220 2.41 -2.35 -9.35
N VAL A 221 2.68 -3.12 -8.29
CA VAL A 221 3.86 -4.01 -8.22
C VAL A 221 3.70 -5.22 -9.15
N VAL A 222 2.54 -5.89 -9.16
CA VAL A 222 2.25 -7.05 -10.01
C VAL A 222 2.33 -6.68 -11.48
N ASN A 223 1.87 -5.49 -11.87
CA ASN A 223 2.01 -4.98 -13.23
C ASN A 223 3.46 -4.96 -13.73
N LYS A 224 4.45 -4.87 -12.82
CA LYS A 224 5.89 -4.91 -13.17
C LYS A 224 6.46 -6.30 -13.41
N LEU A 225 5.66 -7.35 -13.28
CA LEU A 225 5.99 -8.67 -13.86
C LEU A 225 6.07 -8.62 -15.39
N GLY A 226 5.37 -7.68 -16.03
CA GLY A 226 5.38 -7.48 -17.49
C GLY A 226 6.47 -6.54 -18.02
N ASP A 227 7.35 -6.02 -17.16
CA ASP A 227 8.37 -5.03 -17.53
C ASP A 227 9.35 -5.59 -18.60
N ARG A 228 9.97 -4.69 -19.36
CA ARG A 228 10.98 -5.04 -20.38
C ARG A 228 12.27 -5.54 -19.73
N SER A 229 12.63 -5.02 -18.56
CA SER A 229 13.81 -5.46 -17.81
C SER A 229 13.56 -6.79 -17.10
N LYS A 230 14.28 -7.83 -17.53
CA LYS A 230 14.26 -9.16 -16.88
C LYS A 230 14.76 -9.10 -15.44
N VAL A 231 15.71 -8.20 -15.15
CA VAL A 231 16.26 -7.98 -13.81
C VAL A 231 15.20 -7.40 -12.90
N LEU A 232 14.44 -6.42 -13.39
CA LEU A 232 13.33 -5.84 -12.64
C LEU A 232 12.21 -6.86 -12.38
N ALA A 233 11.79 -7.60 -13.41
CA ALA A 233 10.77 -8.65 -13.25
C ALA A 233 11.19 -9.70 -12.21
N SER A 234 12.45 -10.14 -12.23
CA SER A 234 13.00 -11.07 -11.24
C SER A 234 13.01 -10.48 -9.82
N CYS A 235 13.34 -9.18 -9.68
CA CYS A 235 13.25 -8.46 -8.41
C CYS A 235 11.80 -8.41 -7.88
N VAL A 236 10.82 -8.15 -8.76
CA VAL A 236 9.39 -8.16 -8.42
C VAL A 236 8.95 -9.54 -7.93
N ILE A 237 9.33 -10.62 -8.63
CA ILE A 237 9.05 -12.00 -8.19
C ILE A 237 9.58 -12.25 -6.78
N HIS A 238 10.83 -11.84 -6.52
CA HIS A 238 11.43 -11.98 -5.19
C HIS A 238 10.66 -11.19 -4.12
N LYS A 239 10.33 -9.93 -4.38
CA LYS A 239 9.59 -9.08 -3.43
C LYS A 239 8.19 -9.60 -3.15
N LEU A 240 7.43 -9.99 -4.17
CA LEU A 240 6.10 -10.57 -4.01
C LEU A 240 6.13 -11.88 -3.21
N ARG A 241 7.17 -12.71 -3.38
CA ARG A 241 7.36 -13.92 -2.57
C ARG A 241 7.57 -13.58 -1.10
N LEU A 242 8.38 -12.56 -0.80
CA LEU A 242 8.58 -12.11 0.58
C LEU A 242 7.28 -11.58 1.20
N ILE A 243 6.48 -10.82 0.44
CA ILE A 243 5.18 -10.29 0.88
C ILE A 243 4.20 -11.44 1.17
N ALA A 244 4.05 -12.38 0.23
CA ALA A 244 3.19 -13.54 0.40
C ALA A 244 3.60 -14.44 1.59
N GLY A 245 4.88 -14.41 1.96
CA GLY A 245 5.40 -15.12 3.13
C GLY A 245 5.11 -14.46 4.48
N LYS A 246 4.59 -13.22 4.53
CA LYS A 246 4.39 -12.48 5.80
C LYS A 246 3.17 -12.94 6.58
N ASN A 247 1.99 -12.95 5.95
CA ASN A 247 0.75 -13.41 6.57
C ASN A 247 -0.15 -14.10 5.52
N PRO A 248 -1.10 -14.96 5.94
CA PRO A 248 -1.99 -15.66 5.01
C PRO A 248 -2.90 -14.74 4.19
N LEU A 249 -3.33 -13.61 4.76
CA LEU A 249 -4.20 -12.65 4.07
C LEU A 249 -3.51 -12.00 2.87
N LEU A 250 -2.23 -11.64 3.01
CA LEU A 250 -1.40 -11.11 1.91
C LEU A 250 -1.11 -12.18 0.87
N LEU A 251 -0.93 -13.44 1.27
CA LEU A 251 -0.80 -14.53 0.31
C LEU A 251 -2.04 -14.60 -0.60
N ASP A 252 -3.23 -14.58 -0.02
CA ASP A 252 -4.48 -14.62 -0.79
C ASP A 252 -4.63 -13.40 -1.70
N ALA A 253 -4.36 -12.19 -1.18
CA ALA A 253 -4.40 -10.97 -1.97
C ALA A 253 -3.41 -11.01 -3.16
N VAL A 254 -2.18 -11.51 -2.93
CA VAL A 254 -1.16 -11.65 -3.98
C VAL A 254 -1.60 -12.64 -5.05
N VAL A 255 -2.14 -13.80 -4.66
CA VAL A 255 -2.66 -14.80 -5.61
C VAL A 255 -3.77 -14.22 -6.47
N GLU A 256 -4.68 -13.46 -5.85
CA GLU A 256 -5.82 -12.86 -6.54
C GLU A 256 -5.40 -11.75 -7.52
N GLU A 257 -4.48 -10.87 -7.13
CA GLU A 257 -3.96 -9.82 -8.01
C GLU A 257 -3.15 -10.40 -9.18
N VAL A 258 -2.34 -11.45 -8.94
CA VAL A 258 -1.62 -12.15 -10.03
C VAL A 258 -2.58 -12.91 -10.94
N ARG A 259 -3.68 -13.47 -10.42
CA ARG A 259 -4.77 -14.04 -11.23
C ARG A 259 -5.37 -12.97 -12.14
N SER A 260 -5.77 -11.83 -11.57
CA SER A 260 -6.33 -10.71 -12.34
C SER A 260 -5.37 -10.26 -13.45
N PHE A 261 -4.07 -10.17 -13.15
CA PHE A 261 -3.03 -9.87 -14.14
C PHE A 261 -2.93 -10.92 -15.26
N LEU A 262 -2.93 -12.21 -14.92
CA LEU A 262 -2.72 -13.31 -15.87
C LEU A 262 -3.82 -13.45 -16.92
N PHE A 263 -5.07 -13.13 -16.54
CA PHE A 263 -6.24 -13.25 -17.42
C PHE A 263 -6.59 -11.94 -18.16
N ARG A 264 -5.68 -10.95 -18.16
CA ARG A 264 -5.89 -9.73 -18.97
C ARG A 264 -5.82 -10.05 -20.46
N PRO A 265 -6.67 -9.40 -21.28
CA PRO A 265 -6.56 -9.52 -22.73
C PRO A 265 -5.19 -8.98 -23.17
N ASN A 266 -4.62 -9.58 -24.23
CA ASN A 266 -3.38 -9.15 -24.87
C ASN A 266 -2.15 -9.11 -23.94
N LEU A 267 -2.10 -9.97 -22.92
CA LEU A 267 -0.93 -10.10 -22.07
C LEU A 267 0.25 -10.73 -22.84
N LEU A 268 1.42 -10.07 -22.79
CA LEU A 268 2.65 -10.56 -23.42
C LEU A 268 3.07 -11.93 -22.86
N GLU A 269 3.59 -12.81 -23.72
CA GLU A 269 4.00 -14.16 -23.35
C GLU A 269 5.05 -14.19 -22.22
N ARG A 270 6.05 -13.28 -22.28
CA ARG A 270 7.03 -13.11 -21.20
C ARG A 270 6.37 -12.79 -19.85
N ALA A 271 5.30 -12.00 -19.86
CA ALA A 271 4.60 -11.58 -18.66
C ALA A 271 3.78 -12.74 -18.08
N LYS A 272 3.14 -13.54 -18.96
CA LYS A 272 2.51 -14.82 -18.59
C LYS A 272 3.52 -15.73 -17.89
N TYR A 273 4.71 -15.91 -18.48
CA TYR A 273 5.78 -16.72 -17.90
C TYR A 273 6.23 -16.23 -16.52
N TYR A 274 6.49 -14.93 -16.34
CA TYR A 274 6.89 -14.40 -15.04
C TYR A 274 5.79 -14.49 -13.98
N ALA A 275 4.52 -14.31 -14.36
CA ALA A 275 3.39 -14.50 -13.45
C ALA A 275 3.27 -15.96 -12.98
N VAL A 276 3.34 -16.93 -13.90
CA VAL A 276 3.30 -18.35 -13.55
C VAL A 276 4.53 -18.75 -12.73
N SER A 277 5.72 -18.25 -13.09
CA SER A 277 6.96 -18.47 -12.34
C SER A 277 6.89 -17.89 -10.92
N MET A 278 6.28 -16.71 -10.76
CA MET A 278 6.00 -16.14 -9.45
C MET A 278 5.12 -17.08 -8.62
N LEU A 279 3.98 -17.51 -9.18
CA LEU A 279 3.01 -18.36 -8.48
C LEU A 279 3.64 -19.70 -8.08
N SER A 280 4.41 -20.32 -8.97
CA SER A 280 5.05 -21.62 -8.71
C SER A 280 6.10 -21.55 -7.59
N CYS A 281 6.59 -20.35 -7.29
CA CYS A 281 7.52 -20.08 -6.22
C CYS A 281 6.86 -19.78 -4.86
N LEU A 282 5.54 -19.74 -4.78
CA LEU A 282 4.83 -19.53 -3.52
C LEU A 282 5.02 -20.72 -2.58
N GLN A 283 5.34 -20.42 -1.32
CA GLN A 283 5.48 -21.42 -0.28
C GLN A 283 4.17 -21.49 0.51
N LEU A 284 3.38 -22.53 0.24
CA LEU A 284 2.22 -22.85 1.06
C LEU A 284 2.72 -23.50 2.35
N ARG A 285 2.41 -22.90 3.49
CA ARG A 285 2.72 -23.47 4.81
C ARG A 285 1.44 -24.02 5.41
N SER A 286 1.45 -25.30 5.78
CA SER A 286 0.33 -25.93 6.48
C SER A 286 0.29 -25.37 7.91
N VAL A 287 -0.48 -24.32 8.12
CA VAL A 287 -0.78 -23.84 9.46
C VAL A 287 -1.95 -24.68 9.97
N LYS A 288 -1.65 -25.69 10.79
CA LYS A 288 -2.68 -26.37 11.59
C LYS A 288 -3.15 -25.37 12.66
N GLN A 289 -4.17 -24.57 12.37
CA GLN A 289 -4.86 -23.84 13.44
C GLN A 289 -5.64 -24.85 14.29
N LYS A 290 -5.35 -24.88 15.59
CA LYS A 290 -6.18 -25.58 16.58
C LYS A 290 -7.55 -24.88 16.61
N GLY A 291 -8.61 -25.56 16.19
CA GLY A 291 -10.00 -25.15 16.47
C GLY A 291 -10.87 -24.73 15.28
N THR A 292 -10.36 -24.65 14.05
CA THR A 292 -11.17 -24.32 12.85
C THR A 292 -11.02 -25.40 11.78
N THR A 293 -12.15 -25.95 11.34
CA THR A 293 -12.26 -27.05 10.36
C THR A 293 -11.79 -26.70 8.94
N GLN A 294 -11.30 -25.47 8.72
CA GLN A 294 -10.80 -24.98 7.43
C GLN A 294 -9.44 -24.31 7.61
N CYS A 295 -8.41 -24.87 6.97
CA CYS A 295 -7.11 -24.22 6.87
C CYS A 295 -7.16 -23.18 5.73
N HIS A 296 -6.92 -21.91 6.04
CA HIS A 296 -6.82 -20.84 5.02
C HIS A 296 -5.86 -21.24 3.90
N THR A 297 -4.76 -21.93 4.22
CA THR A 297 -3.80 -22.48 3.26
C THR A 297 -4.44 -23.45 2.26
N GLY A 298 -5.41 -24.28 2.69
CA GLY A 298 -6.10 -25.23 1.82
C GLY A 298 -7.00 -24.52 0.80
N ASN A 299 -7.68 -23.45 1.21
CA ASN A 299 -8.47 -22.63 0.29
C ASN A 299 -7.59 -21.95 -0.75
N THR A 300 -6.44 -21.38 -0.35
CA THR A 300 -5.44 -20.82 -1.27
C THR A 300 -4.91 -21.88 -2.24
N ALA A 301 -4.61 -23.10 -1.76
CA ALA A 301 -4.12 -24.20 -2.58
C ALA A 301 -5.15 -24.58 -3.66
N VAL A 302 -6.42 -24.70 -3.30
CA VAL A 302 -7.51 -24.95 -4.25
C VAL A 302 -7.60 -23.83 -5.29
N LYS A 303 -7.50 -22.56 -4.88
CA LYS A 303 -7.47 -21.41 -5.80
C LYS A 303 -6.30 -21.52 -6.79
N LEU A 304 -5.10 -21.86 -6.31
CA LEU A 304 -3.91 -22.05 -7.16
C LEU A 304 -4.08 -23.19 -8.17
N VAL A 305 -4.60 -24.34 -7.75
CA VAL A 305 -4.84 -25.46 -8.68
C VAL A 305 -5.88 -25.09 -9.74
N LYS A 306 -7.00 -24.45 -9.33
CA LYS A 306 -8.00 -23.91 -10.27
C LYS A 306 -7.41 -22.88 -11.23
N LEU A 307 -6.49 -22.05 -10.74
CA LEU A 307 -5.81 -21.05 -11.53
C LEU A 307 -4.91 -21.68 -12.61
N TYR A 308 -4.05 -22.63 -12.22
CA TYR A 308 -3.15 -23.31 -13.14
C TYR A 308 -3.90 -24.12 -14.20
N THR A 309 -4.97 -24.82 -13.80
CA THR A 309 -5.82 -25.59 -14.71
C THR A 309 -6.54 -24.68 -15.71
N ALA A 310 -7.21 -23.63 -15.24
CA ALA A 310 -7.91 -22.68 -16.11
C ALA A 310 -6.95 -21.99 -17.08
N PHE A 311 -5.76 -21.61 -16.61
CA PHE A 311 -4.76 -20.99 -17.47
C PHE A 311 -4.24 -21.95 -18.54
N PHE A 312 -3.93 -23.20 -18.16
CA PHE A 312 -3.50 -24.24 -19.10
C PHE A 312 -4.52 -24.49 -20.21
N HIS A 313 -5.80 -24.70 -19.85
CA HIS A 313 -6.87 -24.89 -20.82
C HIS A 313 -7.06 -23.69 -21.74
N THR A 314 -6.88 -22.48 -21.23
CA THR A 314 -6.95 -21.26 -22.05
C THR A 314 -5.78 -21.24 -23.03
N THR A 315 -4.54 -21.46 -22.57
CA THR A 315 -3.36 -21.43 -23.45
C THR A 315 -3.39 -22.50 -24.55
N VAL A 316 -3.79 -23.74 -24.24
CA VAL A 316 -3.83 -24.85 -25.22
C VAL A 316 -4.87 -24.61 -26.32
N LYS A 317 -5.95 -23.89 -26.03
CA LYS A 317 -6.97 -23.56 -27.03
C LYS A 317 -6.50 -22.52 -28.05
N PHE A 318 -5.61 -21.62 -27.67
CA PHE A 318 -5.24 -20.48 -28.50
C PHE A 318 -3.90 -20.66 -29.22
N GLU A 319 -2.89 -21.31 -28.62
CA GLU A 319 -1.52 -21.37 -29.17
C GLU A 319 -0.72 -22.60 -28.69
N GLU A 320 0.40 -22.92 -29.36
CA GLU A 320 1.41 -23.85 -28.82
C GLU A 320 2.03 -23.27 -27.54
N VAL A 321 2.00 -24.05 -26.46
CA VAL A 321 2.46 -23.60 -25.15
C VAL A 321 3.97 -23.81 -25.01
N PRO A 322 4.77 -22.77 -24.67
CA PRO A 322 6.21 -22.91 -24.49
C PRO A 322 6.53 -23.95 -23.41
N GLU A 323 7.50 -24.83 -23.67
CA GLU A 323 7.91 -25.89 -22.73
C GLU A 323 8.26 -25.35 -21.34
N ARG A 324 8.95 -24.20 -21.29
CA ARG A 324 9.32 -23.53 -20.04
C ARG A 324 8.10 -23.11 -19.22
N LEU A 325 7.02 -22.70 -19.87
CA LEU A 325 5.77 -22.32 -19.23
C LEU A 325 5.06 -23.56 -18.69
N VAL A 326 5.00 -24.64 -19.47
CA VAL A 326 4.45 -25.94 -19.04
C VAL A 326 5.20 -26.46 -17.80
N LYS A 327 6.54 -26.43 -17.84
CA LYS A 327 7.37 -26.83 -16.68
C LYS A 327 7.06 -26.01 -15.43
N ALA A 328 6.87 -24.69 -15.57
CA ALA A 328 6.52 -23.82 -14.46
C ALA A 328 5.12 -24.12 -13.90
N LEU A 329 4.14 -24.40 -14.77
CA LEU A 329 2.79 -24.82 -14.38
C LEU A 329 2.81 -26.15 -13.61
N LEU A 330 3.50 -27.15 -14.14
CA LEU A 330 3.65 -28.47 -13.51
C LEU A 330 4.32 -28.36 -12.13
N THR A 331 5.35 -27.53 -12.03
CA THR A 331 6.05 -27.27 -10.76
C THR A 331 5.14 -26.58 -9.75
N GLY A 332 4.34 -25.61 -10.18
CA GLY A 332 3.39 -24.94 -9.31
C GLY A 332 2.28 -25.87 -8.82
N LEU A 333 1.75 -26.70 -9.72
CA LEU A 333 0.70 -27.66 -9.41
C LEU A 333 1.18 -28.73 -8.43
N SER A 334 2.35 -29.33 -8.67
CA SER A 334 2.91 -30.36 -7.78
C SER A 334 3.19 -29.83 -6.37
N ARG A 335 3.50 -28.53 -6.24
CA ARG A 335 3.67 -27.85 -4.95
C ARG A 335 2.35 -27.52 -4.26
N ALA A 336 1.31 -27.18 -5.01
CA ALA A 336 0.01 -26.81 -4.44
C ALA A 336 -0.83 -28.05 -4.05
N ALA A 337 -0.74 -29.13 -4.81
CA ALA A 337 -1.58 -30.30 -4.65
C ALA A 337 -1.56 -30.97 -3.25
N PRO A 338 -0.42 -31.08 -2.54
CA PRO A 338 -0.38 -31.66 -1.19
C PRO A 338 -1.20 -30.89 -0.14
N PHE A 339 -1.57 -29.64 -0.42
CA PHE A 339 -2.29 -28.77 0.51
C PHE A 339 -3.79 -28.69 0.20
N VAL A 340 -4.27 -29.31 -0.88
CA VAL A 340 -5.69 -29.32 -1.23
C VAL A 340 -6.43 -30.30 -0.31
N PRO A 341 -7.48 -29.85 0.41
CA PRO A 341 -8.31 -30.74 1.22
C PRO A 341 -9.14 -31.66 0.31
N GLY A 342 -9.07 -32.96 0.56
CA GLY A 342 -9.68 -34.01 -0.26
C GLY A 342 -8.69 -34.62 -1.25
N LYS A 343 -8.84 -35.92 -1.55
CA LYS A 343 -8.05 -36.63 -2.58
C LYS A 343 -8.42 -36.11 -3.97
N MET A 344 -8.07 -34.86 -4.28
CA MET A 344 -8.04 -34.42 -5.67
C MET A 344 -6.83 -35.10 -6.30
N CYS A 345 -7.06 -36.28 -6.83
CA CYS A 345 -6.02 -37.12 -7.40
C CYS A 345 -5.33 -36.32 -8.51
N ILE A 346 -4.07 -35.96 -8.28
CA ILE A 346 -3.14 -35.44 -9.29
C ILE A 346 -3.19 -36.31 -10.56
N MET A 347 -3.50 -37.61 -10.42
CA MET A 347 -3.80 -38.54 -11.52
C MET A 347 -4.92 -38.09 -12.47
N TYR A 348 -6.05 -37.54 -11.99
CA TYR A 348 -7.12 -37.05 -12.88
C TYR A 348 -6.68 -35.85 -13.71
N TRP A 349 -5.77 -35.04 -13.17
CA TRP A 349 -5.18 -33.92 -13.89
C TRP A 349 -4.15 -34.39 -14.91
N PHE A 350 -3.24 -35.31 -14.55
CA PHE A 350 -2.34 -35.95 -15.52
C PHE A 350 -3.13 -36.62 -16.64
N ALA A 351 -4.19 -37.36 -16.33
CA ALA A 351 -5.06 -37.96 -17.32
C ALA A 351 -5.68 -36.90 -18.25
N SER A 352 -6.27 -35.83 -17.70
CA SER A 352 -6.89 -34.76 -18.52
C SER A 352 -5.88 -34.02 -19.40
N CYS A 353 -4.64 -33.79 -18.93
CA CYS A 353 -3.60 -33.11 -19.68
C CYS A 353 -2.89 -34.02 -20.71
N TYR A 354 -2.66 -35.30 -20.40
CA TYR A 354 -2.09 -36.26 -21.35
C TYR A 354 -3.06 -36.54 -22.51
N PHE A 355 -4.36 -36.69 -22.23
CA PHE A 355 -5.35 -36.96 -23.27
C PHE A 355 -5.57 -35.76 -24.21
N LEU A 356 -5.39 -34.51 -23.74
CA LEU A 356 -5.49 -33.31 -24.59
C LEU A 356 -4.31 -33.14 -25.57
N ASN A 357 -3.13 -33.68 -25.26
CA ASN A 357 -1.97 -33.61 -26.16
C ASN A 357 -1.90 -34.77 -27.16
N TYR A 358 -2.63 -35.87 -26.94
CA TYR A 358 -2.63 -37.05 -27.80
C TYR A 358 -3.91 -37.24 -28.65
N SER A 359 -4.85 -36.29 -28.61
CA SER A 359 -6.06 -36.32 -29.46
C SER A 359 -6.00 -35.37 -30.67
N LYS A 360 -4.79 -35.01 -31.13
CA LYS A 360 -4.61 -34.35 -32.43
C LYS A 360 -4.12 -35.36 -33.47
#